data_AF-A0A8B6GCW2-F1
#
_entry.id   AF-A0A8B6GCW2-F1
#
_cell.length_a   1.000
_cell.length_b   1.000
_cell.length_c   1.000
_cell.angle_alpha   90.00
_cell.angle_beta   90.00
_cell.angle_gamma   90.00
#
_symmetry.space_group_name_H-M   'P 1'
#
loop_
_entity.id
_entity.type
_entity.pdbx_description
1 polymer ?
#
loop_
_entity_poly.entity_id
_entity_poly.type
_entity_poly.pdbx_seq_one_letter_code
_entity_poly.pdbx_strand_id
1 'polypeptide(L)'
;MFRYYILTLVLVALIVQSIQSKRCKEGKKCKKGPKPNKVTCNDPQIRNCGNASIYIDVGDKTVGAEAHLSCSNGYTLWGNDSIVCLDSGQWSQQNAY
;
A
#
# COMPACT_ATOMS: atom_id res chain seq x y z
N MET A 1 -28.38 -32.41 -23.53
CA MET A 1 -28.82 -31.11 -23.01
C MET A 1 -28.92 -31.09 -21.48
N PHE A 2 -29.88 -31.79 -20.86
CA PHE A 2 -30.14 -31.71 -19.41
C PHE A 2 -28.97 -32.15 -18.51
N ARG A 3 -28.26 -33.22 -18.89
CA ARG A 3 -27.08 -33.72 -18.15
C ARG A 3 -25.91 -32.73 -18.17
N TYR A 4 -25.70 -32.05 -19.30
CA TYR A 4 -24.67 -31.00 -19.43
C TYR A 4 -25.02 -29.78 -18.58
N TYR A 5 -26.30 -29.38 -18.55
CA TYR A 5 -26.80 -28.31 -17.69
C TYR A 5 -26.59 -28.61 -16.19
N ILE A 6 -26.91 -29.83 -15.75
CA ILE A 6 -26.63 -30.28 -14.37
C ILE A 6 -25.13 -30.24 -14.07
N LEU A 7 -24.29 -30.75 -14.97
CA LEU A 7 -22.82 -30.71 -14.84
C LEU A 7 -22.31 -29.27 -14.71
N THR A 8 -22.82 -28.32 -15.51
CA THR A 8 -22.44 -26.91 -15.40
C THR A 8 -22.87 -26.28 -14.07
N LEU A 9 -24.07 -26.59 -13.56
CA LEU A 9 -24.52 -26.11 -12.25
C LEU A 9 -23.67 -26.66 -11.10
N VAL A 10 -23.30 -27.94 -11.16
CA VAL A 10 -22.43 -28.56 -10.16
C VAL A 10 -21.04 -27.91 -10.17
N LEU A 11 -20.46 -27.66 -11.34
CA LEU A 11 -19.18 -26.95 -11.46
C LEU A 11 -19.27 -25.51 -10.92
N VAL A 12 -20.35 -24.78 -11.21
CA VAL A 12 -20.61 -23.44 -10.68
C VAL A 12 -20.76 -23.45 -9.16
N ALA A 13 -21.40 -24.47 -8.57
CA ALA A 13 -21.52 -24.60 -7.13
C ALA A 13 -20.15 -24.86 -6.45
N LEU A 14 -19.29 -25.68 -7.07
CA LEU A 14 -17.94 -25.98 -6.56
C LEU A 14 -17.02 -24.75 -6.56
N ILE A 15 -17.09 -23.90 -7.59
CA ILE A 15 -16.31 -22.64 -7.63
C ILE A 15 -16.82 -21.57 -6.65
N VAL A 16 -18.09 -21.65 -6.22
CA VAL A 16 -18.66 -20.72 -5.22
C VAL A 16 -18.24 -21.13 -3.80
N GLN A 17 -17.99 -22.42 -3.53
CA GLN A 17 -17.56 -22.92 -2.22
C GLN A 17 -16.14 -22.47 -1.81
N SER A 18 -15.29 -22.09 -2.77
CA SER A 18 -13.92 -21.61 -2.54
C SER A 18 -13.82 -20.11 -2.25
N ILE A 19 -14.89 -19.33 -2.45
CA ILE A 19 -14.96 -17.89 -2.13
C ILE A 19 -15.45 -17.73 -0.68
N GLN A 20 -14.66 -18.19 0.29
CA GLN A 20 -14.98 -18.03 1.72
C GLN A 20 -14.70 -16.59 2.18
N SER A 21 -15.62 -15.66 1.90
CA SER A 21 -15.61 -14.36 2.58
C SER A 21 -15.92 -14.56 4.06
N LYS A 22 -14.97 -14.23 4.94
CA LYS A 22 -15.09 -14.39 6.40
C LYS A 22 -16.23 -13.51 6.93
N ARG A 23 -17.47 -14.02 6.94
CA ARG A 23 -18.61 -13.36 7.60
C ARG A 23 -18.57 -13.66 9.09
N CYS A 24 -18.45 -12.60 9.89
CA CYS A 24 -18.68 -12.65 11.33
C CYS A 24 -20.16 -12.98 11.59
N LYS A 25 -20.44 -14.07 12.32
CA LYS A 25 -21.82 -14.42 12.72
C LYS A 25 -22.34 -13.46 13.80
N GLU A 26 -23.59 -13.03 13.67
CA GLU A 26 -24.28 -12.21 14.67
C GLU A 26 -24.30 -12.94 16.03
N GLY A 27 -23.96 -12.22 17.10
CA GLY A 27 -23.95 -12.76 18.47
C GLY A 27 -22.62 -13.33 18.97
N LYS A 28 -21.53 -13.33 18.17
CA LYS A 28 -20.17 -13.65 18.66
C LYS A 28 -19.25 -12.43 18.55
N LYS A 29 -18.56 -12.08 19.64
CA LYS A 29 -17.51 -11.03 19.63
C LYS A 29 -16.42 -11.45 18.65
N CYS A 30 -16.35 -10.81 17.49
CA CYS A 30 -15.25 -11.04 16.57
C CYS A 30 -13.97 -10.50 17.19
N LYS A 31 -13.00 -11.39 17.42
CA LYS A 31 -11.64 -10.96 17.71
C LYS A 31 -11.14 -10.29 16.44
N LYS A 32 -10.97 -8.96 16.49
CA LYS A 32 -10.25 -8.23 15.45
C LYS A 32 -8.93 -8.97 15.28
N GLY A 33 -8.69 -9.53 14.09
CA GLY A 33 -7.43 -10.21 13.81
C GLY A 33 -6.27 -9.29 14.16
N PRO A 34 -5.05 -9.83 14.38
CA PRO A 34 -3.88 -8.99 14.55
C PRO A 34 -3.89 -7.95 13.43
N LYS A 35 -3.98 -6.67 13.80
CA LYS A 35 -3.88 -5.60 12.82
C LYS A 35 -2.55 -5.86 12.13
N PRO A 36 -2.48 -5.91 10.78
CA PRO A 36 -1.18 -5.93 10.13
C PRO A 36 -0.40 -4.76 10.72
N ASN A 37 0.84 -5.00 11.14
CA ASN A 37 1.71 -3.93 11.59
C ASN A 37 1.78 -2.93 10.45
N LYS A 38 0.99 -1.86 10.52
CA LYS A 38 0.96 -0.79 9.54
C LYS A 38 2.22 0.01 9.82
N VAL A 39 3.35 -0.51 9.34
CA VAL A 39 4.59 0.26 9.29
C VAL A 39 4.27 1.48 8.42
N THR A 40 4.44 2.63 9.04
CA THR A 40 4.16 3.92 8.44
C THR A 40 5.50 4.64 8.42
N CYS A 41 5.88 5.18 7.27
CA CYS A 41 7.11 5.95 7.17
C CYS A 41 6.95 7.34 7.80
N ASN A 42 8.00 7.77 8.50
CA ASN A 42 8.08 9.11 9.06
C ASN A 42 8.33 10.14 7.95
N ASP A 43 8.24 11.43 8.28
CA ASP A 43 8.55 12.49 7.32
C ASP A 43 10.03 12.41 6.86
N PRO A 44 10.29 12.26 5.55
CA PRO A 44 11.63 12.06 5.04
C PRO A 44 12.48 13.32 5.22
N GLN A 45 13.74 13.14 5.63
CA GLN A 45 14.73 14.21 5.83
C GLN A 45 15.64 14.34 4.60
N ILE A 46 15.05 14.61 3.43
CA ILE A 46 15.78 14.61 2.15
C ILE A 46 16.35 16.00 1.87
N ARG A 47 17.62 16.06 1.47
CA ARG A 47 18.35 17.31 1.16
C ARG A 47 18.72 17.46 -0.33
N ASN A 48 17.92 16.86 -1.21
CA ASN A 48 18.11 16.88 -2.65
C ASN A 48 17.77 18.21 -3.33
N CYS A 49 17.32 19.21 -2.58
CA CYS A 49 17.05 20.56 -3.06
C CYS A 49 18.12 21.57 -2.59
N GLY A 50 19.30 21.10 -2.15
CA GLY A 50 20.31 21.95 -1.52
C GLY A 50 19.77 22.62 -0.24
N ASN A 51 19.83 23.95 -0.17
CA ASN A 51 19.28 24.74 0.96
C ASN A 51 17.79 25.09 0.80
N ALA A 52 17.12 24.61 -0.25
CA ALA A 52 15.70 24.90 -0.47
C ALA A 52 14.76 23.96 0.30
N SER A 53 13.52 24.42 0.46
CA SER A 53 12.43 23.60 0.96
C SER A 53 12.05 22.51 -0.06
N ILE A 54 11.81 21.30 0.45
CA ILE A 54 11.32 20.16 -0.31
C ILE A 54 9.82 19.97 -0.05
N TYR A 55 9.08 19.66 -1.10
CA TYR A 55 7.68 19.29 -1.05
C TYR A 55 7.55 17.80 -1.40
N ILE A 56 6.84 17.07 -0.55
CA ILE A 56 6.59 15.64 -0.71
C ILE A 56 5.10 15.45 -0.93
N ASP A 57 4.73 14.96 -2.12
CA ASP A 57 3.37 14.57 -2.44
C ASP A 57 3.20 13.07 -2.15
N VAL A 58 2.38 12.74 -1.15
CA VAL A 58 2.09 11.36 -0.76
C VAL A 58 0.65 11.22 -0.27
N GLY A 59 -0.08 10.25 -0.84
CA GLY A 59 -1.44 9.92 -0.39
C GLY A 59 -1.45 9.09 0.89
N ASP A 60 -0.66 8.02 0.93
CA ASP A 60 -0.54 7.09 2.07
C ASP A 60 0.93 6.87 2.44
N LYS A 61 1.28 6.96 3.72
CA LYS A 61 2.66 6.70 4.20
C LYS A 61 2.91 5.21 4.53
N THR A 62 2.21 4.29 3.89
CA THR A 62 2.33 2.84 4.16
C THR A 62 3.50 2.20 3.41
N VAL A 63 3.99 1.06 3.89
CA VAL A 63 5.00 0.26 3.17
C VAL A 63 4.56 0.01 1.72
N GLY A 64 5.47 0.26 0.79
CA GLY A 64 5.26 0.17 -0.66
C GLY A 64 4.60 1.40 -1.28
N ALA A 65 4.23 2.42 -0.49
CA ALA A 65 3.76 3.67 -1.03
C ALA A 65 4.90 4.46 -1.66
N GLU A 66 4.60 5.08 -2.79
CA GLU A 66 5.49 5.98 -3.52
C GLU A 66 5.13 7.43 -3.20
N ALA A 67 6.14 8.27 -3.00
CA ALA A 67 5.99 9.70 -2.81
C ALA A 67 6.85 10.46 -3.82
N HIS A 68 6.29 11.53 -4.38
CA HIS A 68 7.00 12.39 -5.33
C HIS A 68 7.60 13.61 -4.63
N LEU A 69 8.83 13.92 -5.01
CA LEU A 69 9.62 15.01 -4.48
C LEU A 69 9.67 16.16 -5.48
N SER A 70 9.44 17.37 -4.97
CA SER A 70 9.60 18.59 -5.76
C SER A 70 10.29 19.66 -4.92
N CYS A 71 11.15 20.45 -5.56
CA CYS A 71 11.81 21.58 -4.91
C CYS A 71 11.00 22.87 -5.11
N SER A 72 11.23 23.85 -4.25
CA SER A 72 10.72 25.21 -4.47
C SER A 72 11.18 25.80 -5.80
N ASN A 73 10.41 26.76 -6.31
CA ASN A 73 10.62 27.34 -7.63
C ASN A 73 12.03 27.94 -7.75
N GLY A 74 12.77 27.56 -8.80
CA GLY A 74 14.16 27.99 -9.02
C GLY A 74 15.24 27.06 -8.43
N TYR A 75 14.85 25.94 -7.82
CA TYR A 75 15.77 24.90 -7.36
C TYR A 75 15.59 23.62 -8.17
N THR A 76 16.70 22.94 -8.41
CA THR A 76 16.72 21.66 -9.13
C THR A 76 16.83 20.53 -8.13
N LEU A 77 15.99 19.51 -8.28
CA LEU A 77 16.12 18.28 -7.52
C LEU A 77 17.32 17.48 -8.02
N TRP A 78 18.18 17.04 -7.11
CA TRP A 78 19.29 16.14 -7.40
C TRP A 78 18.96 14.70 -6.99
N GLY A 79 19.28 13.75 -7.87
CA GLY A 79 18.95 12.34 -7.64
C GLY A 79 17.54 11.99 -8.09
N ASN A 80 16.89 11.10 -7.37
CA ASN A 80 15.57 10.57 -7.73
C ASN A 80 14.45 11.48 -7.21
N ASP A 81 13.45 11.68 -8.06
CA ASP A 81 12.22 12.43 -7.82
C ASP A 81 11.11 11.61 -7.18
N SER A 82 11.28 10.29 -7.04
CA SER A 82 10.37 9.44 -6.29
C SER A 82 11.07 8.57 -5.25
N ILE A 83 10.40 8.40 -4.11
CA ILE A 83 10.86 7.59 -2.98
C ILE A 83 9.79 6.57 -2.60
N VAL A 84 10.22 5.43 -2.07
CA VAL A 84 9.32 4.36 -1.64
C VAL A 84 9.47 4.12 -0.15
N CYS A 85 8.34 3.95 0.54
CA CYS A 85 8.32 3.60 1.95
C CYS A 85 8.69 2.12 2.13
N LEU A 86 9.83 1.86 2.77
CA LEU A 86 10.31 0.51 3.02
C LEU A 86 9.60 -0.13 4.22
N ASP A 87 9.69 -1.45 4.32
CA ASP A 87 9.18 -2.24 5.45
C ASP A 87 9.90 -1.93 6.78
N SER A 88 11.05 -1.28 6.70
CA SER A 88 11.79 -0.71 7.82
C SER A 88 11.14 0.57 8.41
N GLY A 89 10.13 1.14 7.73
CA GLY A 89 9.53 2.43 8.12
C GLY A 89 10.40 3.63 7.77
N GLN A 90 11.36 3.46 6.87
CA GLN A 90 12.20 4.51 6.31
C GLN A 90 11.94 4.66 4.80
N TRP A 91 12.15 5.86 4.28
CA TRP A 91 12.08 6.08 2.84
C TRP A 91 13.37 5.64 2.14
N SER A 92 13.25 5.14 0.92
CA SER A 92 14.38 4.62 0.13
C SER A 92 15.54 5.62 -0.07
N GLN A 93 15.30 6.93 0.05
CA GLN A 93 16.32 7.97 -0.11
C GLN A 93 16.45 8.93 1.07
N GLN A 94 16.20 8.47 2.29
CA GLN A 94 16.15 9.36 3.46
C GLN A 94 17.47 10.10 3.77
N ASN A 95 18.59 9.77 3.11
CA ASN A 95 19.92 10.36 3.30
C ASN A 95 20.62 10.73 1.97
N ALA A 96 19.90 11.18 0.95
CA ALA A 96 20.56 11.63 -0.28
C ALA A 96 21.33 12.95 -0.04
N TYR A 97 22.58 12.97 -0.52
CA TYR A 97 23.69 13.86 -0.14
C TYR A 97 23.69 15.21 -0.84
#